data_AF-A0A952KBV6-F1
#
_entry.id   AF-A0A952KBV6-F1
#
_cell.length_a   1.000
_cell.length_b   1.000
_cell.length_c   1.000
_cell.angle_alpha   90.00
_cell.angle_beta   90.00
_cell.angle_gamma   90.00
#
_symmetry.space_group_name_H-M   'P 1'
#
loop_
_entity.id
_entity.type
_entity.pdbx_description
1 polymer ?
#
loop_
_entity_poly.entity_id
_entity_poly.type
_entity_poly.pdbx_seq_one_letter_code
_entity_poly.pdbx_strand_id
1 'polypeptide(L)'
;QMLGEALIDTHGIDGNAPGLGLLPVVTVFEEAKTVQHRQAVFMQLRGLWSGLSGVEVQGYEIHHGQTAPHSAMAAAGDVAHAVMPDGLAWQNGAGNVLGLYLHGMFEDPRVLKALFGAAAPTLDSVFDGLADYIGGHFAPGVLQSLIGAP
;
A
#
# COMPACT_ATOMS: atom_id res chain seq x y z
N GLN A 1 5.85 6.44 -6.99
CA GLN A 1 6.89 7.45 -7.25
C GLN A 1 7.76 7.04 -8.44
N MET A 2 8.75 6.15 -8.31
CA MET A 2 9.66 5.77 -9.43
C MET A 2 9.00 5.18 -10.68
N LEU A 3 7.80 4.61 -10.58
CA LEU A 3 7.03 4.14 -11.73
C LEU A 3 6.58 5.28 -12.67
N GLY A 4 6.54 6.52 -12.18
CA GLY A 4 6.14 7.70 -12.94
C GLY A 4 7.16 8.14 -13.99
N GLU A 5 6.95 9.34 -14.53
CA GLU A 5 7.82 9.98 -15.51
C GLU A 5 9.01 10.70 -14.88
N ALA A 6 8.78 11.37 -13.76
CA ALA A 6 9.78 12.18 -13.10
C ALA A 6 9.50 12.34 -11.60
N LEU A 7 10.60 12.46 -10.86
CA LEU A 7 10.68 12.92 -9.50
C LEU A 7 11.22 14.35 -9.50
N ILE A 8 10.44 15.29 -8.98
CA ILE A 8 10.80 16.70 -8.89
C ILE A 8 11.00 17.03 -7.41
N ASP A 9 12.17 17.53 -7.07
CA ASP A 9 12.54 17.91 -5.71
C ASP A 9 13.13 19.32 -5.70
N THR A 10 12.30 20.28 -5.30
CA THR A 10 12.71 21.68 -5.13
C THR A 10 13.31 21.97 -3.75
N HIS A 11 13.24 21.01 -2.82
CA HIS A 11 13.59 21.18 -1.41
C HIS A 11 14.83 20.37 -0.98
N GLY A 12 15.32 19.46 -1.83
CA GLY A 12 16.50 18.63 -1.55
C GLY A 12 16.24 17.52 -0.53
N ILE A 13 15.03 16.96 -0.52
CA ILE A 13 14.60 15.86 0.34
C ILE A 13 15.19 14.52 -0.13
N ASP A 14 14.85 14.09 -1.35
CA ASP A 14 15.19 12.77 -1.91
C ASP A 14 15.88 12.87 -3.29
N GLY A 15 15.93 14.08 -3.86
CA GLY A 15 16.58 14.39 -5.13
C GLY A 15 15.66 14.34 -6.35
N ASN A 16 16.09 15.04 -7.41
CA ASN A 16 15.45 14.98 -8.72
C ASN A 16 15.95 13.75 -9.48
N ALA A 17 15.04 13.05 -10.16
CA ALA A 17 15.41 11.92 -11.00
C ALA A 17 14.37 11.66 -12.11
N PRO A 18 14.78 11.11 -13.26
CA PRO A 18 13.82 10.50 -14.18
C PRO A 18 13.18 9.28 -13.52
N GLY A 19 11.89 9.07 -13.78
CA GLY A 19 11.21 7.85 -13.42
C GLY A 19 11.37 6.76 -14.49
N LEU A 20 10.67 5.65 -14.32
CA LEU A 20 10.72 4.50 -15.22
C LEU A 20 9.76 4.64 -16.41
N GLY A 21 8.84 5.61 -16.39
CA GLY A 21 7.87 5.85 -17.48
C GLY A 21 6.84 4.74 -17.65
N LEU A 22 6.44 4.09 -16.55
CA LEU A 22 5.48 2.96 -16.55
C LEU A 22 4.06 3.38 -16.16
N LEU A 23 3.94 4.52 -15.48
CA LEU A 23 2.70 5.20 -15.14
C LEU A 23 2.80 6.65 -15.62
N PRO A 24 1.79 7.20 -16.32
CA PRO A 24 1.81 8.58 -16.80
C PRO A 24 1.47 9.57 -15.65
N VAL A 25 2.34 9.61 -14.65
CA VAL A 25 2.25 10.43 -13.44
C VAL A 25 3.58 11.10 -13.14
N VAL A 26 3.56 12.23 -12.45
CA VAL A 26 4.74 12.92 -11.92
C VAL A 26 4.63 12.99 -10.41
N THR A 27 5.75 12.85 -9.72
CA THR A 27 5.82 13.03 -8.26
C THR A 27 6.62 14.29 -7.96
N VAL A 28 6.04 15.19 -7.16
CA VAL A 28 6.72 16.37 -6.61
C VAL A 28 6.93 16.15 -5.12
N PHE A 29 8.16 16.25 -4.64
CA PHE A 29 8.46 16.19 -3.20
C PHE A 29 8.13 17.51 -2.51
N GLU A 30 7.38 17.41 -1.42
CA GLU A 30 7.06 18.51 -0.52
C GLU A 30 7.85 18.41 0.79
N GLU A 31 8.09 19.54 1.45
CA GLU A 31 8.76 19.56 2.76
C GLU A 31 7.98 18.78 3.82
N ALA A 32 6.64 18.90 3.80
CA ALA A 32 5.77 18.22 4.73
C ALA A 32 5.69 16.72 4.42
N LYS A 33 5.98 15.90 5.43
CA LYS A 33 5.83 14.46 5.34
C LYS A 33 4.38 14.05 5.63
N THR A 34 3.78 13.30 4.72
CA THR A 34 2.52 12.60 5.00
C THR A 34 2.83 11.36 5.83
N VAL A 35 2.31 11.33 7.07
CA VAL A 35 2.41 10.18 7.98
C VAL A 35 1.04 9.94 8.61
N GLN A 36 0.31 8.95 8.12
CA GLN A 36 -1.04 8.65 8.63
C GLN A 36 -1.44 7.20 8.37
N HIS A 37 -2.32 6.68 9.22
CA HIS A 37 -3.05 5.46 8.91
C HIS A 37 -4.15 5.77 7.91
N ARG A 38 -4.37 4.87 6.96
CA ARG A 38 -5.39 5.03 5.93
C ARG A 38 -6.12 3.72 5.68
N GLN A 39 -7.42 3.85 5.48
CA GLN A 39 -8.29 2.79 4.95
C GLN A 39 -8.85 3.28 3.62
N ALA A 40 -8.86 2.42 2.62
CA ALA A 40 -9.38 2.74 1.30
C ALA A 40 -9.94 1.49 0.63
N VAL A 41 -10.91 1.71 -0.26
CA VAL A 41 -11.47 0.66 -1.10
C VAL A 41 -10.96 0.87 -2.52
N PHE A 42 -10.47 -0.20 -3.12
CA PHE A 42 -10.13 -0.21 -4.53
C PHE A 42 -11.38 0.04 -5.39
N MET A 43 -11.29 1.01 -6.30
CA MET A 43 -12.27 1.21 -7.36
C MET A 43 -12.13 0.10 -8.41
N GLN A 44 -12.72 0.28 -9.60
CA GLN A 44 -12.60 -0.71 -10.66
C GLN A 44 -11.15 -0.81 -11.18
N LEU A 45 -10.51 -1.96 -10.97
CA LEU A 45 -9.24 -2.30 -11.60
C LEU A 45 -9.43 -3.16 -12.83
N ARG A 46 -8.43 -3.12 -13.72
CA ARG A 46 -8.35 -3.92 -14.94
C ARG A 46 -7.15 -4.86 -14.90
N GLY A 47 -7.13 -5.81 -15.84
CA GLY A 47 -6.00 -6.71 -16.06
C GLY A 47 -5.72 -7.62 -14.87
N LEU A 48 -4.43 -7.82 -14.56
CA LEU A 48 -3.94 -8.70 -13.50
C LEU A 48 -4.43 -8.28 -12.11
N TRP A 49 -4.82 -7.02 -11.95
CA TRP A 49 -5.25 -6.44 -10.68
C TRP A 49 -6.77 -6.46 -10.50
N SER A 50 -7.53 -6.95 -11.49
CA SER A 50 -9.01 -6.92 -11.46
C SER A 50 -9.63 -7.57 -10.23
N GLY A 51 -8.99 -8.61 -9.67
CA GLY A 51 -9.42 -9.28 -8.44
C GLY A 51 -9.46 -8.37 -7.21
N LEU A 52 -8.74 -7.24 -7.22
CA LEU A 52 -8.75 -6.26 -6.14
C LEU A 52 -9.95 -5.30 -6.20
N SER A 53 -10.74 -5.29 -7.27
CA SER A 53 -11.86 -4.35 -7.40
C SER A 53 -12.86 -4.53 -6.26
N GLY A 54 -13.15 -3.44 -5.53
CA GLY A 54 -14.03 -3.46 -4.36
C GLY A 54 -13.41 -4.04 -3.08
N VAL A 55 -12.15 -4.47 -3.10
CA VAL A 55 -11.43 -4.90 -1.90
C VAL A 55 -11.09 -3.69 -1.05
N GLU A 56 -11.51 -3.71 0.20
CA GLU A 56 -11.05 -2.77 1.23
C GLU A 56 -9.67 -3.19 1.73
N VAL A 57 -8.79 -2.20 1.87
CA VAL A 57 -7.45 -2.37 2.44
C VAL A 57 -7.17 -1.33 3.51
N GLN A 58 -6.34 -1.73 4.47
CA GLN A 58 -5.82 -0.85 5.50
C GLN A 58 -4.29 -0.84 5.43
N GLY A 59 -3.72 0.32 5.76
CA GLY A 59 -2.28 0.45 5.91
C GLY A 59 -1.92 1.82 6.44
N TYR A 60 -0.73 2.27 6.07
CA TYR A 60 -0.25 3.60 6.41
C TYR A 60 0.46 4.24 5.21
N GLU A 61 0.50 5.56 5.23
CA GLU A 61 1.25 6.39 4.30
C GLU A 61 2.46 6.97 5.03
N ILE A 62 3.65 6.88 4.45
CA ILE A 62 4.86 7.56 4.93
C ILE A 62 5.64 8.06 3.71
N HIS A 63 5.36 9.29 3.27
CA HIS A 63 5.98 9.83 2.04
C HIS A 63 6.02 11.35 2.03
N HIS A 64 6.95 11.91 1.26
CA HIS A 64 7.06 13.34 0.97
C HIS A 64 6.48 13.72 -0.38
N GLY A 65 6.38 12.77 -1.30
CA GLY A 65 6.00 13.07 -2.68
C GLY A 65 4.49 13.12 -2.85
N GLN A 66 4.01 14.09 -3.61
CA GLN A 66 2.64 14.16 -4.12
C GLN A 66 2.63 13.71 -5.58
N THR A 67 1.83 12.68 -5.89
CA THR A 67 1.75 12.10 -7.24
C THR A 67 0.47 12.53 -7.93
N ALA A 68 0.59 13.07 -9.15
CA ALA A 68 -0.54 13.48 -9.97
C ALA A 68 -0.35 13.04 -11.43
N PRO A 69 -1.44 12.88 -12.21
CA PRO A 69 -1.36 12.57 -13.63
C PRO A 69 -0.55 13.61 -14.41
N HIS A 70 0.26 13.15 -15.36
CA HIS A 70 1.00 14.03 -16.25
C HIS A 70 0.05 14.62 -17.31
N SER A 71 -0.23 15.92 -17.23
CA SER A 71 -1.22 16.60 -18.09
C SER A 71 -0.96 16.44 -19.60
N ALA A 72 0.30 16.58 -20.04
CA ALA A 72 0.66 16.39 -21.45
C ALA A 72 0.44 14.96 -21.96
N MET A 73 0.72 13.94 -21.13
CA MET A 73 0.47 12.54 -21.49
C MET A 73 -1.01 12.24 -21.55
N ALA A 74 -1.78 12.75 -20.58
CA ALA A 74 -3.23 12.64 -20.60
C ALA A 74 -3.83 13.27 -21.87
N ALA A 75 -3.32 14.42 -22.31
CA ALA A 75 -3.71 15.05 -23.58
C ALA A 75 -3.32 14.22 -24.81
N ALA A 76 -2.24 13.45 -24.73
CA ALA A 76 -1.82 12.50 -25.76
C ALA A 76 -2.55 11.14 -25.69
N GLY A 77 -3.46 10.96 -24.73
CA GLY A 77 -4.26 9.74 -24.55
C GLY A 77 -3.65 8.69 -23.63
N ASP A 78 -2.47 8.93 -23.06
CA ASP A 78 -1.87 8.06 -22.04
C ASP A 78 -2.28 8.56 -20.65
N VAL A 79 -3.31 7.94 -20.09
CA VAL A 79 -4.00 8.40 -18.89
C VAL A 79 -3.74 7.46 -17.72
N ALA A 80 -3.33 8.06 -16.59
CA ALA A 80 -3.29 7.36 -15.31
C ALA A 80 -4.71 7.30 -14.74
N HIS A 81 -5.19 6.10 -14.45
CA HIS A 81 -6.49 5.89 -13.84
C HIS A 81 -6.36 5.89 -12.32
N ALA A 82 -7.00 6.85 -11.64
CA ALA A 82 -7.13 6.78 -10.18
C ALA A 82 -7.96 5.54 -9.83
N VAL A 83 -7.42 4.68 -8.96
CA VAL A 83 -8.10 3.45 -8.50
C VAL A 83 -8.35 3.45 -6.99
N MET A 84 -8.04 4.56 -6.31
CA MET A 84 -8.41 4.87 -4.93
C MET A 84 -8.66 6.39 -4.79
N PRO A 85 -9.38 6.82 -3.75
CA PRO A 85 -9.57 8.25 -3.45
C PRO A 85 -8.26 8.99 -3.22
N ASP A 86 -8.32 10.33 -3.33
CA ASP A 86 -7.24 11.25 -2.92
C ASP A 86 -5.87 10.99 -3.57
N GLY A 87 -5.84 10.33 -4.74
CA GLY A 87 -4.60 9.99 -5.44
C GLY A 87 -3.76 8.90 -4.76
N LEU A 88 -4.36 8.12 -3.86
CA LEU A 88 -3.68 7.04 -3.12
C LEU A 88 -3.13 5.93 -4.02
N ALA A 89 -3.77 5.69 -5.18
CA ALA A 89 -3.36 4.65 -6.11
C ALA A 89 -3.73 4.97 -7.57
N TRP A 90 -2.84 4.57 -8.48
CA TRP A 90 -2.93 4.81 -9.93
C TRP A 90 -2.65 3.53 -10.73
N GLN A 91 -3.43 3.30 -11.79
CA GLN A 91 -3.24 2.21 -12.75
C GLN A 91 -2.99 2.77 -14.16
N ASN A 92 -2.09 2.15 -14.92
CA ASN A 92 -1.87 2.54 -16.33
C ASN A 92 -3.01 2.06 -17.25
N GLY A 93 -3.09 2.60 -18.47
CA GLY A 93 -4.12 2.23 -19.43
C GLY A 93 -4.16 0.73 -19.79
N ALA A 94 -3.00 0.07 -19.83
CA ALA A 94 -2.88 -1.36 -20.10
C ALA A 94 -3.34 -2.27 -18.94
N GLY A 95 -3.51 -1.73 -17.73
CA GLY A 95 -3.97 -2.47 -16.56
C GLY A 95 -2.97 -3.47 -15.99
N ASN A 96 -1.68 -3.36 -16.34
CA ASN A 96 -0.62 -4.24 -15.84
C ASN A 96 0.28 -3.56 -14.79
N VAL A 97 0.24 -2.22 -14.65
CA VAL A 97 1.01 -1.48 -13.65
C VAL A 97 0.07 -0.82 -12.65
N LEU A 98 0.30 -1.09 -11.36
CA LEU A 98 -0.40 -0.48 -10.23
C LEU A 98 0.63 0.15 -9.30
N GLY A 99 0.48 1.44 -9.02
CA GLY A 99 1.26 2.14 -8.01
C GLY A 99 0.36 2.70 -6.93
N LEU A 100 0.76 2.59 -5.66
CA LEU A 100 0.00 3.09 -4.52
C LEU A 100 0.92 3.60 -3.41
N TYR A 101 0.41 4.51 -2.58
CA TYR A 101 1.11 5.02 -1.39
C TYR A 101 0.96 4.15 -0.15
N LEU A 102 -0.08 3.32 -0.10
CA LEU A 102 -0.40 2.53 1.07
C LEU A 102 0.62 1.41 1.28
N HIS A 103 1.35 1.47 2.39
CA HIS A 103 2.21 0.38 2.85
C HIS A 103 1.38 -0.71 3.55
N GLY A 104 1.85 -1.96 3.50
CA GLY A 104 1.19 -3.10 4.15
C GLY A 104 0.09 -3.78 3.33
N MET A 105 -0.12 -3.39 2.06
CA MET A 105 -1.18 -3.98 1.21
C MET A 105 -1.11 -5.53 1.15
N PHE A 106 0.08 -6.12 1.06
CA PHE A 106 0.25 -7.58 1.02
C PHE A 106 0.19 -8.27 2.38
N GLU A 107 0.12 -7.51 3.47
CA GLU A 107 -0.17 -8.04 4.80
C GLU A 107 -1.68 -8.23 5.00
N ASP A 108 -2.52 -7.60 4.16
CA ASP A 108 -3.97 -7.77 4.21
C ASP A 108 -4.39 -9.13 3.62
N PRO A 109 -5.00 -10.03 4.41
CA PRO A 109 -5.42 -11.34 3.95
C PRO A 109 -6.46 -11.27 2.81
N ARG A 110 -7.26 -10.20 2.75
CA ARG A 110 -8.24 -9.99 1.70
C ARG A 110 -7.55 -9.76 0.35
N VAL A 111 -6.45 -9.02 0.35
CA VAL A 111 -5.59 -8.81 -0.84
C VAL A 111 -4.97 -10.12 -1.29
N LEU A 112 -4.35 -10.87 -0.38
CA LEU A 112 -3.72 -12.14 -0.71
C LEU A 112 -4.74 -13.15 -1.26
N LYS A 113 -5.94 -13.18 -0.67
CA LYS A 113 -7.03 -14.01 -1.15
C LYS A 113 -7.51 -13.59 -2.53
N ALA A 114 -7.68 -12.29 -2.75
CA ALA A 114 -8.15 -11.73 -4.01
C ALA A 114 -7.18 -11.96 -5.18
N LEU A 115 -5.87 -11.84 -4.94
CA LEU A 115 -4.84 -11.97 -5.98
C LEU A 115 -4.42 -13.42 -6.23
N PHE A 116 -4.27 -14.21 -5.16
CA PHE A 116 -3.61 -15.52 -5.24
C PHE A 116 -4.52 -16.67 -4.86
N GLY A 117 -5.76 -16.41 -4.41
CA GLY A 117 -6.66 -17.44 -3.88
C GLY A 117 -6.18 -18.05 -2.55
N ALA A 118 -5.04 -17.62 -2.04
CA ALA A 118 -4.41 -18.14 -0.83
C ALA A 118 -5.11 -17.60 0.43
N ALA A 119 -5.35 -18.49 1.39
CA ALA A 119 -5.60 -18.08 2.76
C ALA A 119 -4.24 -18.03 3.47
N ALA A 120 -3.86 -16.85 3.96
CA ALA A 120 -2.66 -16.68 4.77
C ALA A 120 -3.06 -16.59 6.25
N PRO A 121 -2.29 -17.19 7.17
CA PRO A 121 -2.38 -16.86 8.58
C PRO A 121 -2.20 -15.35 8.74
N THR A 122 -3.13 -14.73 9.44
CA THR A 122 -3.03 -13.32 9.84
C THR A 122 -2.12 -13.21 11.04
N LEU A 123 -1.54 -12.02 11.26
CA LEU A 123 -0.74 -11.77 12.46
C LEU A 123 -1.53 -12.07 13.74
N ASP A 124 -2.80 -11.66 13.78
CA ASP A 124 -3.71 -11.95 14.90
C ASP A 124 -3.89 -13.46 15.09
N SER A 125 -4.17 -14.22 14.02
CA SER A 125 -4.32 -15.67 14.13
C SER A 125 -3.04 -16.39 14.54
N VAL A 126 -1.88 -15.83 14.18
CA VAL A 126 -0.57 -16.34 14.63
C VAL A 126 -0.39 -16.03 16.11
N PHE A 127 -0.73 -14.82 16.56
CA PHE A 127 -0.66 -14.45 17.98
C PHE A 127 -1.64 -15.25 18.85
N ASP A 128 -2.86 -15.45 18.40
CA ASP A 128 -3.83 -16.32 19.06
C ASP A 128 -3.31 -17.76 19.14
N GLY A 129 -2.77 -18.29 18.03
CA GLY A 129 -2.15 -19.61 18.02
C GLY A 129 -0.95 -19.73 18.97
N LEU A 130 -0.12 -18.69 19.07
CA LEU A 130 0.99 -18.65 20.03
C LEU A 130 0.48 -18.57 21.48
N ALA A 131 -0.57 -17.78 21.74
CA ALA A 131 -1.19 -17.67 23.06
C ALA A 131 -1.79 -19.01 23.51
N ASP A 132 -2.51 -19.69 22.62
CA ASP A 132 -3.06 -21.03 22.85
C ASP A 132 -1.96 -22.07 23.10
N TYR A 133 -0.87 -22.02 22.32
CA TYR A 133 0.29 -22.90 22.50
C TYR A 133 0.91 -22.72 23.89
N ILE A 134 1.12 -21.47 24.33
CA ILE A 134 1.61 -21.21 25.68
C ILE A 134 0.62 -21.74 26.72
N GLY A 135 -0.68 -21.48 26.56
CA GLY A 135 -1.72 -21.94 27.49
C GLY A 135 -1.78 -23.48 27.63
N GLY A 136 -1.56 -24.21 26.54
CA GLY A 136 -1.58 -25.68 26.52
C GLY A 136 -0.30 -26.35 27.01
N HIS A 137 0.85 -25.67 26.93
CA HIS A 137 2.16 -26.28 27.19
C HIS A 137 2.89 -25.73 28.42
N PHE A 138 2.46 -24.60 28.97
CA PHE A 138 3.09 -24.01 30.16
C PHE A 138 2.29 -24.35 31.41
N ALA A 139 2.96 -24.39 32.56
CA ALA A 139 2.25 -24.51 33.82
C ALA A 139 1.29 -23.32 34.02
N PRO A 140 0.07 -23.54 34.54
CA PRO A 140 -0.86 -22.46 34.83
C PRO A 140 -0.22 -21.38 35.71
N GLY A 141 -0.42 -20.10 35.36
CA GLY A 141 0.12 -18.97 36.10
C GLY A 141 1.53 -18.52 35.71
N VAL A 142 2.22 -19.19 34.77
CA VAL A 142 3.54 -18.74 34.30
C VAL A 142 3.47 -17.36 33.65
N LEU A 143 2.48 -17.10 32.78
CA LEU A 143 2.30 -15.76 32.20
C LEU A 143 2.01 -14.71 33.28
N GLN A 144 1.14 -15.00 34.25
CA GLN A 144 0.89 -14.11 35.39
C GLN A 144 2.14 -13.86 36.23
N SER A 145 3.04 -14.85 36.38
CA SER A 145 4.31 -14.68 37.09
C SER A 145 5.31 -13.78 36.36
N LEU A 146 5.20 -13.67 35.03
CA LEU A 146 6.04 -12.78 34.21
C LEU A 146 5.47 -11.35 34.15
N ILE A 147 4.14 -11.20 34.21
CA ILE A 147 3.45 -9.90 34.24
C ILE A 147 3.45 -9.30 35.65
N GLY A 148 3.52 -10.16 36.68
CA GLY A 148 3.57 -9.81 38.09
C GLY A 148 4.98 -9.88 38.66
N ALA A 149 5.83 -8.91 38.31
CA ALA A 149 6.98 -8.54 39.11
C ALA A 149 7.03 -7.01 39.22
N PRO A 150 6.83 -6.40 40.42
CA PRO A 150 7.51 -5.16 40.74
C PRO A 150 9.03 -5.37 40.82
#